data_AF-A0A8H7P618-F1
#
_entry.id   AF-A0A8H7P618-F1
#
_cell.length_a   1.000
_cell.length_b   1.000
_cell.length_c   1.000
_cell.angle_alpha   90.00
_cell.angle_beta   90.00
_cell.angle_gamma   90.00
#
_symmetry.space_group_name_H-M   'P 1'
#
loop_
_entity.id
_entity.type
_entity.pdbx_description
1 polymer ?
#
loop_
_entity_poly.entity_id
_entity_poly.type
_entity_poly.pdbx_seq_one_letter_code
_entity_poly.pdbx_strand_id
1 'polypeptide(L)'
;MEAYSETTASYLPLEMSESVETDPTVPAFSKISLPAKITLTAHLDKERPLSEPRWVKSGDVQEWLRSMFGRMFWVAGDAAEGWEKKIEVADPDPAPTIWTILEAWAQNSTVGQLTERQRFLRTHMTETDNILEILLRLVRGERATTQPTPAVAAPNIAGPLLSALSPGAAHGAQQTHVSLAVLAIFRIAVEYAKKASPENGKNEVEERAGEIIRSLPQHLLYKSLDGIFKEWKMEKKGGGGK
;
A
#
# COMPACT_ATOMS: atom_id res chain seq x y z
N MET A 1 -1.57 19.73 -32.24
CA MET A 1 -2.40 20.15 -31.09
C MET A 1 -3.83 20.22 -31.62
N GLU A 2 -4.85 19.80 -30.88
CA GLU A 2 -6.22 19.78 -31.38
C GLU A 2 -7.12 20.62 -30.48
N ALA A 3 -8.08 21.32 -31.08
CA ALA A 3 -9.13 22.04 -30.36
C ALA A 3 -10.48 21.42 -30.67
N TYR A 4 -11.31 21.28 -29.64
CA TYR A 4 -12.68 20.80 -29.79
C TYR A 4 -13.52 21.89 -30.47
N SER A 5 -14.06 21.58 -31.65
CA SER A 5 -15.02 22.45 -32.32
C SER A 5 -16.43 22.08 -31.89
N GLU A 6 -17.12 23.01 -31.20
CA GLU A 6 -18.53 22.84 -30.83
C GLU A 6 -19.43 22.75 -32.07
N THR A 7 -19.02 23.37 -33.18
CA THR A 7 -19.81 23.44 -34.42
C THR A 7 -19.84 22.11 -35.17
N THR A 8 -18.73 21.37 -35.18
CA THR A 8 -18.64 20.06 -35.86
C THR A 8 -18.65 18.89 -34.87
N ALA A 9 -18.73 19.16 -33.56
CA ALA A 9 -18.61 18.17 -32.49
C ALA A 9 -17.39 17.24 -32.67
N SER A 10 -16.28 17.80 -33.15
CA SER A 10 -15.08 17.06 -33.50
C SER A 10 -13.82 17.83 -33.08
N TYR A 11 -12.76 17.09 -32.79
CA TYR A 11 -11.43 17.69 -32.61
C TYR A 11 -10.86 18.07 -33.97
N LEU A 12 -10.49 19.34 -34.11
CA LEU A 12 -9.84 19.86 -35.30
C LEU A 12 -8.36 20.15 -35.00
N PRO A 13 -7.45 19.87 -35.94
CA PRO A 13 -6.06 20.29 -35.83
C PRO A 13 -5.97 21.81 -35.67
N LEU A 14 -5.33 22.26 -34.59
CA LEU A 14 -4.94 23.65 -34.44
C LEU A 14 -3.79 23.93 -35.42
N GLU A 15 -4.00 24.89 -36.32
CA GLU A 15 -2.90 25.44 -37.11
C GLU A 15 -1.94 26.16 -36.15
N MET A 16 -0.72 25.64 -36.04
CA MET A 16 0.34 26.32 -35.33
C MET A 16 0.83 27.48 -36.19
N SER A 17 0.68 28.71 -35.71
CA SER A 17 1.27 29.87 -36.38
C SER A 17 2.80 29.77 -36.38
N GLU A 18 3.44 30.19 -37.48
CA GLU A 18 4.91 30.20 -37.63
C GLU A 18 5.65 30.91 -36.47
N SER A 19 4.97 31.84 -35.79
CA SER A 19 5.47 32.53 -34.60
C SER A 19 5.75 31.62 -33.40
N VAL A 20 5.12 30.45 -33.31
CA VAL A 20 5.33 29.49 -32.22
C VAL A 20 6.53 28.58 -32.51
N GLU A 21 6.95 28.45 -33.76
CA GLU A 21 8.10 27.63 -34.14
C GLU A 21 9.46 28.27 -33.83
N THR A 22 9.51 29.60 -33.69
CA THR A 22 10.74 30.36 -33.44
C THR A 22 10.94 30.76 -31.98
N ASP A 23 9.94 30.55 -31.12
CA ASP A 23 10.03 30.85 -29.70
C ASP A 23 10.86 29.76 -28.98
N PRO A 24 12.07 30.09 -28.45
CA PRO A 24 12.91 29.12 -27.76
C PRO A 24 12.33 28.64 -26.43
N THR A 25 11.25 29.27 -25.93
CA THR A 25 10.56 28.88 -24.70
C THR A 25 9.44 27.86 -24.94
N VAL A 26 9.03 27.64 -26.20
CA VAL A 26 8.02 26.66 -26.56
C VAL A 26 8.71 25.34 -26.95
N PRO A 27 8.51 24.24 -26.20
CA PRO A 27 9.10 22.96 -26.57
C PRO A 27 8.47 22.46 -27.86
N ALA A 28 9.30 22.01 -28.80
CA ALA A 28 8.88 21.53 -30.12
C ALA A 28 8.22 20.12 -30.08
N PHE A 29 7.22 19.93 -29.21
CA PHE A 29 6.52 18.65 -29.02
C PHE A 29 5.88 18.13 -30.32
N SER A 30 5.51 19.02 -31.24
CA SER A 30 4.98 18.67 -32.57
C SER A 30 5.99 17.97 -33.49
N LYS A 31 7.29 18.13 -33.23
CA LYS A 31 8.39 17.58 -34.04
C LYS A 31 8.93 16.26 -33.49
N ILE A 32 8.34 15.75 -32.39
CA ILE A 32 8.78 14.55 -31.70
C ILE A 32 8.12 13.31 -32.32
N SER A 33 8.92 12.30 -32.67
CA SER A 33 8.43 10.99 -33.14
C SER A 33 7.96 10.13 -31.96
N LEU A 34 6.82 9.47 -32.12
CA LEU A 34 6.24 8.59 -31.10
C LEU A 34 6.69 7.13 -31.28
N PRO A 35 6.87 6.35 -30.19
CA PRO A 35 6.75 6.76 -28.78
C PRO A 35 7.95 7.58 -28.30
N ALA A 36 7.70 8.60 -27.48
CA ALA A 36 8.73 9.50 -26.98
C ALA A 36 8.78 9.55 -25.46
N LYS A 37 9.99 9.68 -24.91
CA LYS A 37 10.23 9.97 -23.50
C LYS A 37 10.62 11.44 -23.37
N ILE A 38 9.83 12.20 -22.63
CA ILE A 38 10.04 13.63 -22.39
C ILE A 38 10.32 13.81 -20.91
N THR A 39 11.42 14.50 -20.58
CA THR A 39 11.75 14.87 -19.20
C THR A 39 11.51 16.37 -19.03
N LEU A 40 10.56 16.74 -18.19
CA LEU A 40 10.31 18.13 -17.79
C LEU A 40 10.98 18.39 -16.44
N THR A 41 11.99 19.27 -16.41
CA THR A 41 12.64 19.70 -15.18
C THR A 41 12.02 21.02 -14.73
N ALA A 42 11.27 20.99 -13.62
CA ALA A 42 10.71 22.19 -13.01
C ALA A 42 11.56 22.63 -11.81
N HIS A 43 11.78 23.93 -11.67
CA HIS A 43 12.43 24.51 -10.50
C HIS A 43 11.38 25.10 -9.56
N LEU A 44 11.50 24.81 -8.26
CA LEU A 44 10.59 25.35 -7.25
C LEU A 44 10.93 26.81 -6.95
N ASP A 45 9.92 27.69 -6.98
CA ASP A 45 10.03 29.04 -6.44
C ASP A 45 10.08 28.97 -4.91
N LYS A 46 11.25 29.31 -4.35
CA LYS A 46 11.49 29.31 -2.89
C LYS A 46 11.10 30.63 -2.23
N GLU A 47 10.90 31.70 -3.00
CA GLU A 47 10.53 33.01 -2.47
C GLU A 47 9.01 33.11 -2.24
N ARG A 48 8.23 32.42 -3.08
CA ARG A 48 6.76 32.38 -3.00
C ARG A 48 6.25 30.94 -3.09
N PRO A 49 6.47 30.11 -2.05
CA PRO A 49 6.00 28.74 -2.06
C PRO A 49 4.47 28.68 -2.12
N LEU A 50 3.95 27.82 -2.99
CA LEU A 50 2.53 27.47 -2.99
C LEU A 50 2.16 26.75 -1.69
N SER A 51 0.89 26.86 -1.31
CA SER A 51 0.37 26.09 -0.17
C SER A 51 0.52 24.59 -0.42
N GLU A 52 1.00 23.87 0.58
CA GLU A 52 1.15 22.41 0.53
C GLU A 52 -0.17 21.74 0.08
N PRO A 53 -0.16 20.95 -1.01
CA PRO A 53 -1.36 20.29 -1.47
C PRO A 53 -1.85 19.26 -0.45
N ARG A 54 -3.17 19.15 -0.29
CA ARG A 54 -3.79 18.26 0.73
C ARG A 54 -3.36 16.80 0.61
N TRP A 55 -3.12 16.32 -0.62
CA TRP A 55 -2.76 14.93 -0.87
C TRP A 55 -1.38 14.55 -0.33
N VAL A 56 -0.47 15.51 -0.16
CA VAL A 56 0.85 15.28 0.44
C VAL A 56 0.70 14.75 1.87
N LYS A 57 -0.37 15.15 2.57
CA LYS A 57 -0.67 14.68 3.93
C LYS A 57 -1.33 13.31 3.96
N SER A 58 -2.15 12.96 2.97
CA SER A 58 -2.80 11.65 2.90
C SER A 58 -1.91 10.60 2.23
N GLY A 59 -0.92 11.02 1.46
CA GLY A 59 -0.13 10.15 0.58
C GLY A 59 -0.92 9.58 -0.60
N ASP A 60 -2.19 9.97 -0.75
CA ASP A 60 -3.08 9.44 -1.78
C ASP A 60 -3.25 10.45 -2.91
N VAL A 61 -2.28 10.45 -3.82
CA VAL A 61 -2.34 11.26 -5.04
C VAL A 61 -3.50 10.82 -5.94
N GLN A 62 -3.92 9.55 -5.88
CA GLN A 62 -4.97 9.02 -6.74
C GLN A 62 -6.34 9.56 -6.32
N GLU A 63 -6.62 9.61 -5.03
CA GLU A 63 -7.81 10.27 -4.48
C GLU A 63 -7.87 11.75 -4.89
N TRP A 64 -6.74 12.46 -4.83
CA TRP A 64 -6.67 13.86 -5.24
C TRP A 64 -6.83 14.05 -6.75
N LEU A 65 -6.19 13.21 -7.57
CA LEU A 65 -6.34 13.22 -9.03
C LEU A 65 -7.79 12.95 -9.41
N ARG A 66 -8.44 12.02 -8.72
CA ARG A 66 -9.87 11.73 -8.88
C ARG A 66 -10.75 12.89 -8.42
N SER A 67 -10.38 13.63 -7.38
CA SER A 67 -11.14 14.80 -6.92
C SER A 67 -11.01 16.00 -7.87
N MET A 68 -9.80 16.27 -8.36
CA MET A 68 -9.50 17.44 -9.19
C MET A 68 -9.81 17.21 -10.68
N PHE A 69 -9.62 15.98 -11.15
CA PHE A 69 -9.72 15.63 -12.57
C PHE A 69 -10.62 14.42 -12.84
N GLY A 70 -11.21 13.81 -11.81
CA GLY A 70 -12.17 12.72 -11.98
C GLY A 70 -13.56 13.26 -12.24
N ARG A 71 -14.00 13.08 -13.50
CA ARG A 71 -15.37 13.22 -14.00
C ARG A 71 -15.96 14.64 -13.95
N MET A 72 -15.92 15.32 -15.09
CA MET A 72 -17.10 16.08 -15.52
C MET A 72 -18.16 15.06 -15.96
N PHE A 73 -19.32 15.06 -15.28
CA PHE A 73 -20.44 14.12 -15.49
C PHE A 73 -21.04 14.14 -16.91
N TRP A 74 -20.58 15.02 -17.80
CA TRP A 74 -21.17 15.29 -19.11
C TRP A 74 -20.38 14.72 -20.31
N VAL A 75 -19.23 14.09 -20.10
CA VAL A 75 -18.41 13.53 -21.19
C VAL A 75 -18.53 12.00 -21.22
N ALA A 76 -19.16 11.47 -22.27
CA ALA A 76 -19.20 10.04 -22.54
C ALA A 76 -18.00 9.60 -23.42
N GLY A 77 -17.45 8.40 -23.19
CA GLY A 77 -16.36 7.81 -23.98
C GLY A 77 -15.01 7.75 -23.25
N ASP A 78 -13.92 7.43 -23.97
CA ASP A 78 -12.54 7.32 -23.44
C ASP A 78 -12.03 8.60 -22.75
N ALA A 79 -12.64 9.75 -23.04
CA ALA A 79 -12.38 11.02 -22.34
C ALA A 79 -12.91 11.04 -20.88
N ALA A 80 -13.64 10.01 -20.45
CA ALA A 80 -14.04 9.79 -19.05
C ALA A 80 -12.91 9.17 -18.19
N GLU A 81 -11.83 8.68 -18.80
CA GLU A 81 -10.66 8.21 -18.06
C GLU A 81 -9.86 9.40 -17.51
N GLY A 82 -10.12 9.75 -16.26
CA GLY A 82 -9.35 10.75 -15.53
C GLY A 82 -7.86 10.40 -15.44
N TRP A 83 -7.10 11.31 -14.82
CA TRP A 83 -5.65 11.16 -14.65
C TRP A 83 -5.25 10.14 -13.58
N GLU A 84 -6.23 9.54 -12.88
CA GLU A 84 -5.98 8.42 -11.97
C GLU A 84 -5.28 7.28 -12.73
N LYS A 85 -4.26 6.68 -12.11
CA LYS A 85 -3.41 5.61 -12.66
C LYS A 85 -2.55 6.00 -13.87
N LYS A 86 -2.71 7.21 -14.42
CA LYS A 86 -1.86 7.77 -15.49
C LYS A 86 -0.71 8.61 -14.94
N ILE A 87 -0.88 9.17 -13.75
CA ILE A 87 0.15 9.91 -13.03
C ILE A 87 0.61 9.09 -11.83
N GLU A 88 1.92 8.86 -11.77
CA GLU A 88 2.62 8.30 -10.63
C GLU A 88 3.55 9.36 -10.03
N VAL A 89 3.60 9.42 -8.70
CA VAL A 89 4.56 10.28 -8.00
C VAL A 89 5.79 9.43 -7.69
N ALA A 90 6.89 9.72 -8.38
CA ALA A 90 8.19 9.16 -8.05
C ALA A 90 8.87 10.09 -7.04
N ASP A 91 8.64 9.84 -5.75
CA ASP A 91 9.44 10.46 -4.69
C ASP A 91 10.89 9.95 -4.78
N PRO A 92 11.92 10.83 -4.81
CA PRO A 92 13.31 10.39 -4.75
C PRO A 92 13.66 9.68 -3.43
N ASP A 93 12.91 9.94 -2.36
CA ASP A 93 13.06 9.18 -1.12
C ASP A 93 12.36 7.81 -1.26
N PRO A 94 13.01 6.71 -0.83
CA PRO A 94 12.43 5.38 -0.94
C PRO A 94 11.09 5.35 -0.21
N ALA A 95 10.05 4.87 -0.90
CA ALA A 95 8.71 4.79 -0.34
C ALA A 95 8.75 4.09 1.04
N PRO A 96 7.99 4.59 2.03
CA PRO A 96 8.01 4.03 3.38
C PRO A 96 7.62 2.55 3.32
N THR A 97 8.47 1.69 3.88
CA THR A 97 8.24 0.25 3.91
C THR A 97 7.44 -0.13 5.14
N ILE A 98 7.03 -1.40 5.24
CA ILE A 98 6.36 -1.89 6.46
C ILE A 98 7.23 -1.64 7.70
N TRP A 99 8.56 -1.70 7.55
CA TRP A 99 9.52 -1.41 8.62
C TRP A 99 9.42 0.03 9.13
N THR A 100 9.16 1.00 8.25
CA THR A 100 8.96 2.39 8.66
C THR A 100 7.79 2.52 9.64
N ILE A 101 6.69 1.80 9.40
CA ILE A 101 5.54 1.79 10.32
C ILE A 101 5.87 1.05 11.62
N LEU A 102 6.55 -0.09 11.54
CA LEU A 102 6.94 -0.87 12.71
C LEU A 102 7.85 -0.05 13.64
N GLU A 103 8.84 0.64 13.08
CA GLU A 103 9.75 1.51 13.82
C GLU A 103 9.01 2.73 14.42
N ALA A 104 8.12 3.36 13.65
CA ALA A 104 7.28 4.43 14.14
C ALA A 104 6.43 3.98 15.34
N TRP A 105 5.83 2.78 15.29
CA TRP A 105 5.13 2.20 16.43
C TRP A 105 6.08 1.97 17.63
N ALA A 106 7.28 1.43 17.38
CA ALA A 106 8.25 1.18 18.43
C ALA A 106 8.77 2.46 19.10
N GLN A 107 8.71 3.62 18.43
CA GLN A 107 9.03 4.91 19.04
C GLN A 107 7.83 5.51 19.79
N ASN A 108 6.62 5.43 19.21
CA ASN A 108 5.45 6.19 19.66
C ASN A 108 4.53 5.44 20.63
N SER A 109 4.55 4.10 20.65
CA SER A 109 3.73 3.32 21.59
C SER A 109 4.12 3.60 23.05
N THR A 110 3.17 3.46 23.97
CA THR A 110 3.42 3.56 25.41
C THR A 110 3.50 2.17 26.06
N VAL A 111 3.35 1.09 25.29
CA VAL A 111 3.35 -0.28 25.79
C VAL A 111 4.78 -0.81 25.90
N GLY A 112 5.20 -1.12 27.13
CA GLY A 112 6.55 -1.65 27.40
C GLY A 112 7.67 -0.63 27.18
N GLN A 113 8.91 -1.08 27.36
CA GLN A 113 10.08 -0.21 27.20
C GLN A 113 10.50 -0.14 25.73
N LEU A 114 11.09 0.99 25.30
CA LEU A 114 11.60 1.17 23.93
C LEU A 114 12.56 0.04 23.52
N THR A 115 13.46 -0.36 24.41
CA THR A 115 14.43 -1.44 24.18
C THR A 115 13.76 -2.80 23.96
N GLU A 116 12.66 -3.09 24.67
CA GLU A 116 11.86 -4.31 24.47
C GLU A 116 11.15 -4.28 23.12
N ARG A 117 10.57 -3.14 22.74
CA ARG A 117 9.90 -2.97 21.43
C ARG A 117 10.88 -3.13 20.28
N GLN A 118 12.07 -2.53 20.38
CA GLN A 118 13.14 -2.70 19.39
C GLN A 118 13.62 -4.15 19.28
N ARG A 119 13.75 -4.86 20.41
CA ARG A 119 14.06 -6.29 20.41
C ARG A 119 12.96 -7.11 19.74
N PHE A 120 11.70 -6.82 20.05
CA PHE A 120 10.54 -7.47 19.44
C PHE A 120 10.56 -7.32 17.91
N LEU A 121 10.79 -6.10 17.39
CA LEU A 121 10.89 -5.90 15.94
C LEU A 121 12.01 -6.72 15.30
N ARG A 122 13.21 -6.69 15.90
CA ARG A 122 14.40 -7.37 15.36
C ARG A 122 14.38 -8.89 15.45
N THR A 123 13.50 -9.46 16.27
CA THR A 123 13.51 -10.91 16.55
C THR A 123 12.21 -11.62 16.19
N HIS A 124 11.08 -10.91 16.21
CA HIS A 124 9.77 -11.50 15.96
C HIS A 124 9.17 -10.97 14.66
N MET A 125 9.21 -9.66 14.43
CA MET A 125 8.60 -9.06 13.23
C MET A 125 9.44 -9.22 11.95
N THR A 126 10.54 -9.97 12.00
CA THR A 126 11.32 -10.35 10.81
C THR A 126 10.65 -11.44 9.98
N GLU A 127 9.75 -12.22 10.59
CA GLU A 127 9.02 -13.27 9.91
C GLU A 127 7.74 -12.72 9.28
N THR A 128 7.54 -13.01 7.99
CA THR A 128 6.37 -12.55 7.22
C THR A 128 5.04 -12.97 7.85
N ASP A 129 4.95 -14.18 8.39
CA ASP A 129 3.74 -14.67 9.07
C ASP A 129 3.36 -13.77 10.27
N ASN A 130 4.35 -13.23 10.98
CA ASN A 130 4.12 -12.32 12.12
C ASN A 130 3.72 -10.91 11.65
N ILE A 131 4.22 -10.47 10.48
CA ILE A 131 3.76 -9.22 9.85
C ILE A 131 2.30 -9.36 9.40
N LEU A 132 1.95 -10.46 8.75
CA LEU A 132 0.58 -10.74 8.30
C LEU A 132 -0.41 -10.81 9.45
N GLU A 133 0.03 -11.23 10.63
CA GLU A 133 -0.82 -11.27 11.83
C GLU A 133 -1.48 -9.92 12.15
N ILE A 134 -0.85 -8.80 11.77
CA ILE A 134 -1.46 -7.46 11.87
C ILE A 134 -2.78 -7.40 11.12
N LEU A 135 -2.80 -7.88 9.87
CA LEU A 135 -4.00 -7.94 9.05
C LEU A 135 -4.98 -8.99 9.60
N LEU A 136 -4.49 -10.16 10.01
CA LEU A 136 -5.34 -11.25 10.48
C LEU A 136 -6.11 -10.86 11.75
N ARG A 137 -5.51 -10.13 12.71
CA ARG A 137 -6.22 -9.61 13.89
C ARG A 137 -7.40 -8.72 13.52
N LEU A 138 -7.22 -7.86 12.51
CA LEU A 138 -8.26 -6.96 12.04
C LEU A 138 -9.39 -7.72 11.36
N VAL A 139 -9.05 -8.73 10.54
CA VAL A 139 -10.02 -9.61 9.87
C VAL A 139 -10.83 -10.43 10.87
N ARG A 140 -10.21 -10.87 11.98
CA ARG A 140 -10.91 -11.58 13.06
C ARG A 140 -11.86 -10.70 13.86
N GLY A 141 -11.80 -9.39 13.69
CA GLY A 141 -12.72 -8.48 14.35
C GLY A 141 -12.38 -8.26 15.82
N GLU A 142 -11.10 -8.11 16.17
CA GLU A 142 -10.63 -7.63 17.51
C GLU A 142 -11.02 -6.13 17.77
N ARG A 143 -12.18 -5.74 17.25
CA ARG A 143 -12.97 -4.59 17.63
C ARG A 143 -13.63 -4.90 18.97
N ALA A 144 -12.98 -4.52 20.07
CA ALA A 144 -13.65 -4.09 21.31
C ALA A 144 -14.87 -4.93 21.75
N THR A 145 -14.78 -6.26 21.73
CA THR A 145 -15.80 -7.13 22.31
C THR A 145 -15.16 -8.02 23.36
N THR A 146 -15.84 -8.15 24.50
CA THR A 146 -15.39 -8.91 25.69
C THR A 146 -15.63 -10.40 25.56
N GLN A 147 -16.09 -10.88 24.40
CA GLN A 147 -16.33 -12.30 24.15
C GLN A 147 -15.23 -12.85 23.26
N PRO A 148 -14.47 -13.86 23.70
CA PRO A 148 -13.53 -14.55 22.84
C PRO A 148 -14.30 -15.24 21.71
N THR A 149 -14.02 -14.85 20.47
CA THR A 149 -14.45 -15.64 19.30
C THR A 149 -13.89 -17.05 19.47
N PRO A 150 -14.72 -18.11 19.40
CA PRO A 150 -14.24 -19.47 19.57
C PRO A 150 -13.20 -19.77 18.49
N ALA A 151 -12.01 -20.17 18.94
CA ALA A 151 -10.98 -20.75 18.10
C ALA A 151 -11.59 -21.87 17.24
N VAL A 152 -11.20 -21.95 15.96
CA VAL A 152 -11.70 -23.02 15.09
C VAL A 152 -11.25 -24.36 15.65
N ALA A 153 -12.19 -25.24 15.98
CA ALA A 153 -11.88 -26.60 16.37
C ALA A 153 -11.22 -27.32 15.18
N ALA A 154 -10.02 -27.87 15.41
CA ALA A 154 -9.21 -28.60 14.42
C ALA A 154 -9.99 -29.59 13.50
N PRO A 155 -11.04 -30.33 13.95
CA PRO A 155 -11.76 -31.24 13.05
C PRO A 155 -12.61 -30.57 11.96
N ASN A 156 -12.79 -29.24 11.98
CA ASN A 156 -13.64 -28.53 11.00
C ASN A 156 -12.85 -27.79 9.91
N ILE A 157 -11.52 -27.93 9.86
CA ILE A 157 -10.67 -27.29 8.86
C ILE A 157 -10.31 -28.32 7.79
N ALA A 158 -10.68 -28.06 6.54
CA ALA A 158 -10.39 -28.96 5.42
C ALA A 158 -9.79 -28.20 4.22
N GLY A 159 -9.06 -28.95 3.37
CA GLY A 159 -8.59 -28.46 2.08
C GLY A 159 -7.58 -27.31 2.17
N PRO A 160 -7.66 -26.29 1.28
CA PRO A 160 -6.71 -25.19 1.22
C PRO A 160 -6.52 -24.41 2.53
N LEU A 161 -7.53 -24.41 3.40
CA LEU A 161 -7.46 -23.75 4.71
C LEU A 161 -6.57 -24.50 5.69
N LEU A 162 -6.54 -25.83 5.61
CA LEU A 162 -5.65 -26.65 6.44
C LEU A 162 -4.19 -26.46 6.01
N SER A 163 -3.94 -26.42 4.69
CA SER A 163 -2.61 -26.10 4.17
C SER A 163 -2.16 -24.67 4.45
N ALA A 164 -3.09 -23.78 4.79
CA ALA A 164 -2.80 -22.41 5.21
C ALA A 164 -2.42 -22.28 6.70
N LEU A 165 -2.55 -23.36 7.48
CA LEU A 165 -2.10 -23.41 8.86
C LEU A 165 -0.61 -23.81 8.88
N SER A 166 0.30 -22.89 9.21
CA SER A 166 1.72 -23.24 9.44
C SER A 166 1.87 -24.00 10.75
N PRO A 167 2.55 -25.17 10.76
CA PRO A 167 3.01 -25.79 11.99
C PRO A 167 3.92 -24.81 12.74
N GLY A 168 3.56 -24.45 13.97
CA GLY A 168 4.34 -23.49 14.77
C GLY A 168 4.02 -22.01 14.52
N ALA A 169 2.95 -21.68 13.79
CA ALA A 169 2.46 -20.30 13.74
C ALA A 169 2.13 -19.79 15.15
N ALA A 170 2.71 -18.66 15.55
CA ALA A 170 2.54 -18.05 16.88
C ALA A 170 1.07 -17.83 17.28
N HIS A 171 0.16 -17.78 16.30
CA HIS A 171 -1.28 -17.55 16.50
C HIS A 171 -2.17 -18.57 15.77
N GLY A 172 -1.66 -19.77 15.46
CA GLY A 172 -2.42 -20.80 14.72
C GLY A 172 -3.75 -21.17 15.39
N ALA A 173 -3.76 -21.23 16.73
CA ALA A 173 -4.97 -21.53 17.52
C ALA A 173 -6.01 -20.40 17.52
N GLN A 174 -5.64 -19.18 17.16
CA GLN A 174 -6.53 -18.01 17.17
C GLN A 174 -7.18 -17.76 15.79
N GLN A 175 -6.82 -18.55 14.77
CA GLN A 175 -7.30 -18.31 13.41
C GLN A 175 -8.78 -18.68 13.25
N THR A 176 -9.51 -17.86 12.48
CA THR A 176 -10.87 -18.11 12.02
C THR A 176 -10.85 -18.63 10.58
N HIS A 177 -11.96 -19.16 10.08
CA HIS A 177 -12.06 -19.54 8.66
C HIS A 177 -11.72 -18.37 7.71
N VAL A 178 -12.10 -17.14 8.08
CA VAL A 178 -11.82 -15.96 7.27
C VAL A 178 -10.34 -15.60 7.31
N SER A 179 -9.70 -15.63 8.48
CA SER A 179 -8.27 -15.34 8.56
C SER A 179 -7.41 -16.45 7.92
N LEU A 180 -7.84 -17.72 8.00
CA LEU A 180 -7.23 -18.81 7.24
C LEU A 180 -7.42 -18.65 5.73
N ALA A 181 -8.57 -18.14 5.27
CA ALA A 181 -8.78 -17.87 3.85
C ALA A 181 -7.84 -16.77 3.34
N VAL A 182 -7.62 -15.71 4.13
CA VAL A 182 -6.64 -14.66 3.80
C VAL A 182 -5.23 -15.24 3.71
N LEU A 183 -4.83 -16.07 4.68
CA LEU A 183 -3.54 -16.78 4.63
C LEU A 183 -3.42 -17.71 3.42
N ALA A 184 -4.48 -18.44 3.07
CA ALA A 184 -4.51 -19.32 1.92
C ALA A 184 -4.30 -18.54 0.62
N ILE A 185 -5.01 -17.41 0.46
CA ILE A 185 -4.87 -16.52 -0.70
C ILE A 185 -3.44 -15.98 -0.79
N PHE A 186 -2.86 -15.53 0.33
CA PHE A 186 -1.48 -15.08 0.39
C PHE A 186 -0.50 -16.18 -0.04
N ARG A 187 -0.66 -17.41 0.46
CA ARG A 187 0.20 -18.55 0.10
C ARG A 187 0.09 -18.91 -1.37
N ILE A 188 -1.13 -18.90 -1.92
CA ILE A 188 -1.36 -19.11 -3.36
C ILE A 188 -0.63 -18.02 -4.16
N ALA A 189 -0.75 -16.75 -3.76
CA ALA A 189 -0.04 -15.66 -4.44
C ALA A 189 1.48 -15.86 -4.41
N VAL A 190 2.06 -16.23 -3.25
CA VAL A 190 3.49 -16.54 -3.14
C VAL A 190 3.88 -17.74 -4.02
N GLU A 191 3.06 -18.80 -4.05
CA GLU A 191 3.33 -19.99 -4.86
C GLU A 191 3.38 -19.65 -6.36
N TYR A 192 2.38 -18.91 -6.85
CA TYR A 192 2.33 -18.49 -8.26
C TYR A 192 3.42 -17.48 -8.59
N ALA A 193 3.73 -16.55 -7.70
CA ALA A 193 4.80 -15.58 -7.91
C ALA A 193 6.17 -16.27 -7.97
N LYS A 194 6.43 -17.27 -7.13
CA LYS A 194 7.65 -18.09 -7.21
C LYS A 194 7.74 -18.89 -8.50
N LYS A 195 6.61 -19.37 -9.04
CA LYS A 195 6.59 -20.06 -10.35
C LYS A 195 6.92 -19.09 -11.50
N ALA A 196 6.45 -17.85 -11.42
CA ALA A 196 6.72 -16.82 -12.42
C ALA A 196 8.14 -16.23 -12.30
N SER A 197 8.63 -16.04 -11.07
CA SER A 197 9.92 -15.46 -10.74
C SER A 197 10.49 -16.17 -9.50
N PRO A 198 11.32 -17.22 -9.68
CA PRO A 198 11.83 -18.04 -8.57
C PRO A 198 12.66 -17.25 -7.55
N GLU A 199 13.45 -16.29 -8.02
CA GLU A 199 14.38 -15.53 -7.17
C GLU A 199 13.69 -14.38 -6.43
N ASN A 200 12.75 -13.67 -7.07
CA ASN A 200 12.18 -12.43 -6.53
C ASN A 200 10.68 -12.48 -6.22
N GLY A 201 9.93 -13.42 -6.80
CA GLY A 201 8.46 -13.41 -6.73
C GLY A 201 7.91 -13.48 -5.31
N LYS A 202 8.60 -14.17 -4.39
CA LYS A 202 8.23 -14.15 -2.96
C LYS A 202 8.32 -12.74 -2.39
N ASN A 203 9.45 -12.06 -2.59
CA ASN A 203 9.72 -10.74 -2.01
C ASN A 203 8.73 -9.70 -2.55
N GLU A 204 8.40 -9.78 -3.84
CA GLU A 204 7.39 -8.90 -4.44
C GLU A 204 6.02 -9.05 -3.77
N VAL A 205 5.57 -10.29 -3.52
CA VAL A 205 4.29 -10.53 -2.83
C VAL A 205 4.33 -10.04 -1.38
N GLU A 206 5.45 -10.24 -0.68
CA GLU A 206 5.63 -9.75 0.70
C GLU A 206 5.64 -8.23 0.77
N GLU A 207 6.28 -7.56 -0.19
CA GLU A 207 6.28 -6.11 -0.31
C GLU A 207 4.85 -5.60 -0.52
N ARG A 208 4.10 -6.17 -1.49
CA ARG A 208 2.69 -5.82 -1.75
C ARG A 208 1.79 -6.06 -0.55
N ALA A 209 1.99 -7.15 0.19
CA ALA A 209 1.28 -7.38 1.45
C ALA A 209 1.61 -6.29 2.48
N GLY A 210 2.87 -5.87 2.55
CA GLY A 210 3.29 -4.71 3.33
C GLY A 210 2.55 -3.44 2.92
N GLU A 211 2.43 -3.13 1.62
CA GLU A 211 1.66 -1.97 1.12
C GLU A 211 0.21 -1.98 1.58
N ILE A 212 -0.46 -3.14 1.48
CA ILE A 212 -1.84 -3.31 1.95
C ILE A 212 -1.92 -3.00 3.44
N ILE A 213 -1.02 -3.55 4.26
CA ILE A 213 -1.01 -3.28 5.70
C ILE A 213 -0.78 -1.79 5.97
N ARG A 214 0.14 -1.14 5.24
CA ARG A 214 0.42 0.30 5.39
C ARG A 214 -0.76 1.20 5.04
N SER A 215 -1.66 0.75 4.17
CA SER A 215 -2.87 1.48 3.80
C SER A 215 -3.96 1.50 4.89
N LEU A 216 -3.78 0.71 5.96
CA LEU A 216 -4.74 0.63 7.05
C LEU A 216 -4.65 1.85 7.99
N PRO A 217 -5.76 2.25 8.63
CA PRO A 217 -5.74 3.34 9.62
C PRO A 217 -4.72 3.10 10.75
N GLN A 218 -3.88 4.09 11.04
CA GLN A 218 -2.78 3.99 12.00
C GLN A 218 -3.19 3.47 13.38
N HIS A 219 -4.34 3.92 13.90
CA HIS A 219 -4.83 3.48 15.21
C HIS A 219 -5.15 1.98 15.26
N LEU A 220 -5.56 1.37 14.14
CA LEU A 220 -5.79 -0.07 14.04
C LEU A 220 -4.46 -0.83 14.01
N LEU A 221 -3.48 -0.32 13.25
CA LEU A 221 -2.13 -0.89 13.19
C LEU A 221 -1.47 -0.90 14.57
N TYR A 222 -1.48 0.24 15.25
CA TYR A 222 -0.84 0.39 16.56
C TYR A 222 -1.51 -0.48 17.62
N LYS A 223 -2.85 -0.52 17.63
CA LYS A 223 -3.61 -1.39 18.53
C LYS A 223 -3.28 -2.87 18.30
N SER A 224 -3.18 -3.29 17.04
CA SER A 224 -2.82 -4.67 16.68
C SER A 224 -1.39 -5.01 17.12
N LEU A 225 -0.43 -4.13 16.83
CA LEU A 225 0.98 -4.30 17.22
C LEU A 225 1.16 -4.34 18.74
N ASP A 226 0.44 -3.49 19.48
CA ASP A 226 0.43 -3.52 20.94
C ASP A 226 -0.07 -4.87 21.48
N GLY A 227 -1.06 -5.49 20.81
CA GLY A 227 -1.56 -6.82 21.14
C GLY A 227 -0.51 -7.92 20.93
N ILE A 228 0.06 -7.97 19.73
CA ILE A 228 1.11 -8.95 19.36
C ILE A 228 2.30 -8.82 20.32
N PHE A 229 2.75 -7.59 20.59
CA PHE A 229 3.87 -7.33 21.50
C PHE A 229 3.61 -7.81 22.93
N LYS A 230 2.40 -7.59 23.47
CA LYS A 230 2.03 -8.06 24.81
C LYS A 230 2.08 -9.58 24.89
N GLU A 231 1.55 -10.27 23.88
CA GLU A 231 1.57 -11.74 23.83
C GLU A 231 3.00 -12.28 23.74
N TRP A 232 3.82 -11.74 22.84
CA TRP A 232 5.25 -12.09 22.73
C TRP A 232 6.00 -11.89 24.05
N LYS A 233 5.71 -10.79 24.76
CA LYS A 233 6.32 -10.50 26.07
C LYS A 233 5.87 -11.49 27.14
N MET A 234 4.60 -11.90 27.14
CA MET A 234 4.09 -12.91 28.07
C MET A 234 4.73 -14.29 27.81
N GLU A 235 4.85 -14.69 26.55
CA GLU A 235 5.50 -15.95 26.16
C GLU A 235 6.96 -16.01 26.62
N LYS A 236 7.71 -14.91 26.42
CA LYS A 236 9.11 -14.81 26.88
C LYS A 236 9.26 -14.81 28.41
N LYS A 237 8.26 -14.34 29.15
CA LYS A 237 8.25 -14.43 30.62
C LYS A 237 7.85 -15.81 31.14
N GLY A 238 6.93 -16.50 30.46
CA GLY A 238 6.47 -17.84 30.83
C GLY A 238 7.45 -18.97 30.48
N GLY A 239 8.30 -18.77 29.46
CA GLY A 239 9.28 -19.77 29.00
C GLY A 239 10.58 -19.83 29.80
N GLY A 240 10.82 -18.92 30.75
CA GLY A 240 12.03 -18.90 31.60
C GLY A 240 11.95 -19.76 32.87
N GLY A 241 10.85 -20.51 33.05
CA GLY A 241 10.59 -21.36 34.20
C GLY A 241 10.33 -22.81 33.80
N LYS A 242 11.25 -23.43 33.06
CA LYS A 242 11.41 -24.88 32.94
C LYS A 242 12.89 -25.21 32.77
#